data_AF-A0A935XVZ9-F1
#
_entry.id   AF-A0A935XVZ9-F1
#
_cell.length_a   1.000
_cell.length_b   1.000
_cell.length_c   1.000
_cell.angle_alpha   90.00
_cell.angle_beta   90.00
_cell.angle_gamma   90.00
#
_symmetry.space_group_name_H-M   'P 1'
#
loop_
_entity.id
_entity.type
_entity.pdbx_description
1 polymer ?
#
loop_
_entity_poly.entity_id
_entity_poly.type
_entity_poly.pdbx_seq_one_letter_code
_entity_poly.pdbx_strand_id
1 'polypeptide(L)'
;MHNMAESVAVVDAEFRFVAVNPAFTRMSGYEASDVIGKDGSIINSDQQDEAFYEKSRKAMQQQGCWSGEMWQKRKDGRDFLCAVQFNAIVEPGTRKRLYVVVASDITDRRRIEQELRYLANYDTLTSLPNRSLLAERLSRAIVRARRQGSRMAPAVPRPGPFQGHQ
;
A
#
# COMPACT_ATOMS: atom_id res chain seq x y z
N MET A 1 6.52 -20.18 2.59
CA MET A 1 7.01 -20.22 1.19
C MET A 1 5.86 -19.77 0.30
N HIS A 2 5.98 -18.60 -0.32
CA HIS A 2 4.99 -18.06 -1.26
C HIS A 2 4.96 -18.97 -2.50
N ASN A 3 3.89 -19.73 -2.70
CA ASN A 3 3.80 -20.67 -3.80
C ASN A 3 2.45 -20.54 -4.52
N MET A 4 2.26 -19.42 -5.19
CA MET A 4 1.51 -19.35 -6.44
C MET A 4 2.48 -18.67 -7.40
N ALA A 5 3.04 -19.44 -8.34
CA ALA A 5 4.07 -18.99 -9.27
C ALA A 5 3.76 -17.56 -9.76
N GLU A 6 4.70 -16.64 -9.61
CA GLU A 6 4.51 -15.23 -9.98
C GLU A 6 4.04 -15.14 -11.45
N SER A 7 3.09 -14.24 -11.71
CA SER A 7 2.65 -13.97 -13.06
C SER A 7 3.77 -13.29 -13.81
N VAL A 8 4.19 -13.86 -14.94
CA VAL A 8 5.23 -13.29 -15.79
C VAL A 8 4.64 -13.02 -17.16
N ALA A 9 4.83 -11.80 -17.65
CA ALA A 9 4.50 -11.39 -19.01
C ALA A 9 5.68 -10.67 -19.66
N VAL A 10 5.74 -10.71 -20.98
CA VAL A 10 6.68 -9.95 -21.79
C VAL A 10 5.86 -9.06 -22.71
N VAL A 11 6.19 -7.77 -22.76
CA VAL A 11 5.57 -6.81 -23.67
C VAL A 11 6.61 -6.13 -24.56
N ASP A 12 6.20 -5.68 -25.74
CA ASP A 12 7.04 -4.94 -26.69
C ASP A 12 7.21 -3.46 -26.30
N ALA A 13 7.93 -2.69 -27.13
CA ALA A 13 8.17 -1.26 -26.91
C ALA A 13 6.88 -0.42 -26.95
N GLU A 14 5.84 -0.92 -27.61
CA GLU A 14 4.50 -0.33 -27.66
C GLU A 14 3.59 -0.83 -26.52
N PHE A 15 4.11 -1.68 -25.62
CA PHE A 15 3.42 -2.32 -24.50
C PHE A 15 2.33 -3.31 -24.93
N ARG A 16 2.53 -3.99 -26.06
CA ARG A 16 1.70 -5.13 -26.49
C ARG A 16 2.27 -6.44 -25.96
N PHE A 17 1.42 -7.36 -25.54
CA PHE A 17 1.87 -8.67 -25.04
C PHE A 17 2.55 -9.49 -26.13
N VAL A 18 3.77 -9.94 -25.84
CA VAL A 18 4.58 -10.83 -26.68
C VAL A 18 4.56 -12.26 -26.14
N ALA A 19 4.55 -12.41 -24.82
CA ALA A 19 4.47 -13.71 -24.15
C ALA A 19 3.83 -13.57 -22.76
N VAL A 20 3.18 -14.63 -22.30
CA VAL A 20 2.66 -14.73 -20.92
C VAL A 20 2.89 -16.15 -20.40
N ASN A 21 3.13 -16.29 -19.10
CA ASN A 21 3.24 -17.60 -18.46
C ASN A 21 1.86 -18.13 -18.01
N PRO A 22 1.72 -19.43 -17.68
CA PRO A 22 0.46 -19.97 -17.20
C PRO A 22 -0.05 -19.34 -15.89
N ALA A 23 0.84 -18.73 -15.10
CA ALA A 23 0.43 -18.00 -13.89
C ALA A 23 -0.31 -16.71 -14.21
N PHE A 24 0.08 -16.00 -15.27
CA PHE A 24 -0.67 -14.86 -15.78
C PHE A 24 -2.12 -15.26 -16.09
N THR A 25 -2.33 -16.37 -16.80
CA THR A 25 -3.69 -16.84 -17.12
C THR A 25 -4.49 -17.18 -15.87
N ARG A 26 -3.90 -17.85 -14.88
CA ARG A 26 -4.58 -18.11 -13.60
C ARG A 26 -4.90 -16.82 -12.84
N MET A 27 -4.04 -15.81 -12.93
CA MET A 27 -4.20 -14.55 -12.21
C MET A 27 -5.15 -13.57 -12.92
N SER A 28 -5.13 -13.47 -14.24
CA SER A 28 -5.94 -12.48 -14.99
C SER A 28 -7.22 -13.08 -15.57
N GLY A 29 -7.27 -14.40 -15.73
CA GLY A 29 -8.35 -15.11 -16.44
C GLY A 29 -8.25 -15.02 -17.96
N TYR A 30 -7.22 -14.37 -18.50
CA TYR A 30 -6.98 -14.29 -19.93
C TYR A 30 -6.06 -15.41 -20.40
N GLU A 31 -6.49 -16.10 -21.47
CA GLU A 31 -5.62 -17.05 -22.15
C GLU A 31 -4.53 -16.31 -22.93
N ALA A 32 -3.40 -16.96 -23.18
CA ALA A 32 -2.35 -16.37 -24.01
C ALA A 32 -2.90 -15.94 -25.38
N SER A 33 -3.73 -16.76 -26.02
CA SER A 33 -4.39 -16.42 -27.28
C SER A 33 -5.28 -15.16 -27.22
N ASP A 34 -5.78 -14.79 -26.04
CA ASP A 34 -6.63 -13.62 -25.87
C ASP A 34 -5.83 -12.33 -25.78
N VAL A 35 -4.56 -12.37 -25.36
CA VAL A 35 -3.79 -11.17 -25.02
C VAL A 35 -2.60 -10.92 -25.93
N ILE A 36 -2.02 -11.97 -26.54
CA ILE A 36 -0.85 -11.82 -27.41
C ILE A 36 -1.17 -10.88 -28.57
N GLY A 37 -0.32 -9.87 -28.77
CA GLY A 37 -0.47 -8.80 -29.75
C GLY A 37 -1.40 -7.66 -29.34
N LYS A 38 -2.10 -7.75 -28.20
CA LYS A 38 -2.98 -6.69 -27.69
C LYS A 38 -2.24 -5.75 -26.75
N ASP A 39 -2.71 -4.50 -26.68
CA ASP A 39 -2.18 -3.47 -25.78
C ASP A 39 -2.45 -3.83 -24.31
N GLY A 40 -1.47 -3.51 -23.44
CA GLY A 40 -1.54 -3.72 -22.00
C GLY A 40 -2.74 -3.07 -21.31
N SER A 41 -3.37 -2.06 -21.91
CA SER A 41 -4.58 -1.42 -21.37
C SER A 41 -5.78 -2.33 -21.22
N ILE A 42 -5.81 -3.51 -21.89
CA ILE A 42 -6.91 -4.47 -21.77
C ILE A 42 -7.13 -4.97 -20.33
N ILE A 43 -6.09 -4.92 -19.48
CA ILE A 43 -6.15 -5.30 -18.06
C ILE A 43 -6.20 -4.10 -17.12
N ASN A 44 -6.28 -2.86 -17.63
CA ASN A 44 -6.39 -1.68 -16.77
C ASN A 44 -7.74 -1.68 -16.04
N SER A 45 -7.69 -1.35 -14.75
CA SER A 45 -8.88 -1.06 -13.96
C SER A 45 -9.20 0.43 -13.99
N ASP A 46 -10.50 0.76 -13.87
CA ASP A 46 -11.00 2.13 -13.79
C ASP A 46 -10.78 2.74 -12.39
N GLN A 47 -10.26 1.97 -11.43
CA GLN A 47 -9.91 2.47 -10.09
C GLN A 47 -8.69 3.40 -10.10
N GLN A 48 -7.91 3.39 -11.17
CA GLN A 48 -6.79 4.30 -11.37
C GLN A 48 -7.08 5.20 -12.56
N ASP A 49 -6.63 6.44 -12.48
CA ASP A 49 -6.80 7.40 -13.56
C ASP A 49 -5.82 7.12 -14.70
N GLU A 50 -6.16 7.60 -15.90
CA GLU A 50 -5.29 7.48 -17.08
C GLU A 50 -3.90 8.10 -16.82
N ALA A 51 -3.84 9.17 -16.03
CA ALA A 51 -2.60 9.84 -15.65
C ALA A 51 -1.62 8.91 -14.89
N PHE A 52 -2.13 7.99 -14.07
CA PHE A 52 -1.30 6.98 -13.40
C PHE A 52 -0.64 6.03 -14.40
N TYR A 53 -1.40 5.52 -15.38
CA TYR A 53 -0.88 4.61 -16.40
C TYR A 53 0.11 5.32 -17.33
N GLU A 54 -0.18 6.55 -17.75
CA GLU A 54 0.74 7.37 -18.53
C GLU A 54 2.06 7.61 -17.80
N LYS A 55 2.01 7.93 -16.49
CA LYS A 55 3.21 8.16 -15.69
C LYS A 55 4.06 6.90 -15.60
N SER A 56 3.43 5.75 -15.40
CA SER A 56 4.11 4.44 -15.36
C SER A 56 4.75 4.11 -16.71
N ARG A 57 4.04 4.34 -17.82
CA ARG A 57 4.54 4.17 -19.19
C ARG A 57 5.75 5.07 -19.46
N LYS A 58 5.68 6.34 -19.07
CA LYS A 58 6.80 7.30 -19.19
C LYS A 58 8.02 6.87 -18.39
N ALA A 59 7.84 6.43 -17.14
CA ALA A 59 8.93 5.90 -16.31
C ALA A 59 9.60 4.69 -16.99
N MET A 60 8.81 3.78 -17.55
CA MET A 60 9.33 2.63 -18.28
C MET A 60 10.11 2.99 -19.54
N GLN A 61 9.66 3.99 -20.30
CA GLN A 61 10.36 4.46 -21.49
C GLN A 61 11.67 5.18 -21.15
N GLN A 62 11.68 5.96 -20.07
CA GLN A 62 12.84 6.78 -19.67
C GLN A 62 13.91 5.99 -18.89
N GLN A 63 13.49 5.21 -17.90
CA GLN A 63 14.38 4.54 -16.94
C GLN A 63 14.58 3.06 -17.26
N GLY A 64 13.68 2.48 -18.06
CA GLY A 64 13.71 1.05 -18.35
C GLY A 64 13.27 0.18 -17.16
N CYS A 65 12.80 0.76 -16.06
CA CYS A 65 12.21 0.01 -14.96
C CYS A 65 11.12 0.82 -14.27
N TRP A 66 10.18 0.12 -13.65
CA TRP A 66 9.12 0.70 -12.84
C TRP A 66 8.58 -0.38 -11.90
N SER A 67 8.24 0.00 -10.68
CA SER A 67 7.59 -0.90 -9.72
C SER A 67 6.53 -0.15 -8.94
N GLY A 68 5.48 -0.86 -8.55
CA GLY A 68 4.37 -0.26 -7.82
C GLY A 68 3.22 -1.23 -7.59
N GLU A 69 2.18 -0.72 -6.96
CA GLU A 69 0.89 -1.41 -6.84
C GLU A 69 -0.09 -0.78 -7.83
N MET A 70 -0.81 -1.60 -8.57
CA MET A 70 -1.84 -1.15 -9.52
C MET A 70 -3.07 -2.02 -9.45
N TRP A 71 -4.22 -1.42 -9.75
CA TRP A 71 -5.47 -2.15 -9.87
C TRP A 71 -5.59 -2.66 -11.30
N GLN A 72 -5.87 -3.94 -11.44
CA GLN A 72 -6.10 -4.57 -12.74
C GLN A 72 -7.47 -5.23 -12.78
N LYS A 73 -7.99 -5.39 -13.99
CA LYS A 73 -9.29 -5.99 -14.27
C LYS A 73 -9.10 -7.37 -14.89
N ARG A 74 -9.71 -8.38 -14.27
CA ARG A 74 -9.76 -9.75 -14.79
C ARG A 74 -10.68 -9.82 -16.01
N LYS A 75 -10.56 -10.90 -16.79
CA LYS A 75 -11.45 -11.17 -17.95
C LYS A 75 -12.94 -11.22 -17.58
N ASP A 76 -13.25 -11.62 -16.34
CA ASP A 76 -14.62 -11.65 -15.80
C ASP A 76 -15.13 -10.30 -15.26
N GLY A 77 -14.31 -9.25 -15.38
CA GLY A 77 -14.65 -7.89 -14.95
C GLY A 77 -14.33 -7.57 -13.49
N ARG A 78 -13.83 -8.53 -12.69
CA ARG A 78 -13.45 -8.26 -11.30
C ARG A 78 -12.12 -7.53 -11.21
N ASP A 79 -12.09 -6.48 -10.40
CA ASP A 79 -10.86 -5.77 -10.07
C ASP A 79 -10.06 -6.54 -9.00
N PHE A 80 -8.73 -6.48 -9.11
CA PHE A 80 -7.79 -7.01 -8.13
C PHE A 80 -6.58 -6.10 -8.01
N LEU A 81 -5.96 -6.10 -6.83
CA LEU A 81 -4.76 -5.31 -6.57
C LEU A 81 -3.53 -6.18 -6.80
N CYS A 82 -2.67 -5.74 -7.71
CA CYS A 82 -1.42 -6.42 -8.03
C CYS A 82 -0.21 -5.55 -7.71
N ALA A 83 0.77 -6.16 -7.05
CA ALA A 83 2.12 -5.62 -6.97
C ALA A 83 2.86 -6.03 -8.26
N VAL A 84 3.45 -5.06 -8.95
CA VAL A 84 4.01 -5.23 -10.28
C VAL A 84 5.41 -4.64 -10.36
N GLN A 85 6.27 -5.32 -11.12
CA GLN A 85 7.61 -4.86 -11.45
C GLN A 85 7.87 -5.07 -12.93
N PHE A 86 8.29 -4.00 -13.59
CA PHE A 86 8.64 -3.96 -15.00
C PHE A 86 10.14 -3.72 -15.14
N ASN A 87 10.80 -4.50 -15.99
CA ASN A 87 12.21 -4.36 -16.30
C ASN A 87 12.44 -4.46 -17.81
N ALA A 88 13.14 -3.49 -18.39
CA ALA A 88 13.52 -3.48 -19.78
C ALA A 88 14.66 -4.46 -20.02
N ILE A 89 14.53 -5.24 -21.09
CA ILE A 89 15.57 -6.07 -21.64
C ILE A 89 15.77 -5.70 -23.11
N VAL A 90 17.00 -5.83 -23.59
CA VAL A 90 17.29 -5.68 -25.02
C VAL A 90 17.37 -7.08 -25.60
N GLU A 91 16.52 -7.36 -26.59
CA GLU A 91 16.54 -8.63 -27.30
C GLU A 91 17.89 -8.77 -28.05
N PRO A 92 18.64 -9.87 -27.80
CA PRO A 92 19.91 -10.11 -28.47
C PRO A 92 19.73 -10.14 -30.00
N GLY A 93 20.58 -9.39 -30.72
CA GLY A 93 20.61 -9.40 -32.19
C GLY A 93 19.62 -8.46 -32.88
N THR A 94 18.46 -8.15 -32.29
CA THR A 94 17.46 -7.27 -32.93
C THR A 94 17.51 -5.83 -32.46
N ARG A 95 18.20 -5.55 -31.33
CA ARG A 95 18.19 -4.26 -30.61
C ARG A 95 16.79 -3.80 -30.20
N LYS A 96 15.78 -4.69 -30.23
CA LYS A 96 14.43 -4.36 -29.78
C LYS A 96 14.40 -4.30 -28.26
N ARG A 97 13.70 -3.29 -27.73
CA ARG A 97 13.43 -3.17 -26.31
C ARG A 97 12.17 -3.97 -25.99
N LEU A 98 12.29 -4.93 -25.10
CA LEU A 98 11.18 -5.66 -24.52
C LEU A 98 11.10 -5.32 -23.04
N TYR A 99 9.94 -5.51 -22.44
CA TYR A 99 9.74 -5.33 -21.02
C TYR A 99 9.24 -6.62 -20.40
N VAL A 100 9.96 -7.11 -19.40
CA VAL A 100 9.55 -8.24 -18.58
C VAL A 100 8.77 -7.69 -17.39
N VAL A 101 7.55 -8.21 -17.22
CA VAL A 101 6.63 -7.84 -16.17
C VAL A 101 6.48 -9.02 -15.23
N VAL A 102 6.76 -8.80 -13.95
CA VAL A 102 6.46 -9.74 -12.87
C VAL A 102 5.35 -9.14 -12.02
N ALA A 103 4.30 -9.91 -11.78
CA ALA A 103 3.12 -9.47 -11.08
C ALA A 103 2.68 -10.50 -10.04
N SER A 104 2.24 -10.00 -8.90
CA SER A 104 1.73 -10.79 -7.78
C SER A 104 0.43 -10.20 -7.28
N ASP A 105 -0.61 -11.03 -7.21
CA ASP A 105 -1.87 -10.63 -6.59
C ASP A 105 -1.68 -10.46 -5.08
N ILE A 106 -1.95 -9.26 -4.58
CA ILE A 106 -1.82 -8.90 -3.16
C ILE A 106 -3.18 -8.62 -2.52
N THR A 107 -4.28 -8.93 -3.21
CA THR A 107 -5.66 -8.66 -2.74
C THR A 107 -5.92 -9.36 -1.42
N ASP A 108 -5.65 -10.67 -1.35
CA ASP A 108 -5.85 -11.46 -0.13
C ASP A 108 -4.89 -11.03 0.99
N ARG A 109 -3.63 -10.71 0.64
CA ARG A 109 -2.65 -10.22 1.62
C ARG A 109 -3.11 -8.90 2.24
N ARG A 110 -3.59 -7.94 1.44
CA ARG A 110 -4.13 -6.68 1.94
C ARG A 110 -5.40 -6.87 2.75
N ARG A 111 -6.29 -7.77 2.34
CA ARG A 111 -7.50 -8.09 3.10
C ARG A 111 -7.15 -8.66 4.47
N ILE A 112 -6.23 -9.62 4.54
CA ILE A 112 -5.77 -10.21 5.80
C ILE A 112 -5.04 -9.16 6.64
N GLU A 113 -4.19 -8.31 6.07
CA GLU A 113 -3.54 -7.21 6.80
C GLU A 113 -4.57 -6.21 7.36
N GLN A 114 -5.62 -5.90 6.60
CA GLN A 114 -6.71 -5.02 7.06
C GLN A 114 -7.57 -5.70 8.13
N GLU A 115 -7.91 -6.97 7.98
CA GLU A 115 -8.65 -7.76 8.97
C GLU A 115 -7.82 -7.92 10.25
N LEU A 116 -6.51 -8.20 10.17
CA LEU A 116 -5.62 -8.24 11.33
C LEU A 116 -5.47 -6.88 12.00
N ARG A 117 -5.37 -5.79 11.25
CA ARG A 117 -5.39 -4.42 11.81
C ARG A 117 -6.73 -4.09 12.46
N TYR A 118 -7.83 -4.56 11.88
CA TYR A 118 -9.16 -4.39 12.44
C TYR A 118 -9.30 -5.19 13.74
N LEU A 119 -8.94 -6.47 13.76
CA LEU A 119 -8.98 -7.34 14.95
C LEU A 119 -7.99 -6.91 16.04
N ALA A 120 -6.81 -6.42 15.68
CA ALA A 120 -5.85 -5.86 16.63
C ALA A 120 -6.35 -4.57 17.30
N ASN A 121 -7.24 -3.84 16.62
CA ASN A 121 -7.82 -2.59 17.11
C ASN A 121 -9.25 -2.75 17.68
N TYR A 122 -9.98 -3.82 17.32
CA TYR A 122 -11.38 -4.05 17.67
C TYR A 122 -11.61 -5.55 17.97
N ASP A 123 -11.80 -5.87 19.25
CA ASP A 123 -11.99 -7.23 19.73
C ASP A 123 -13.46 -7.67 19.53
N THR A 124 -13.66 -8.74 18.75
CA THR A 124 -14.97 -9.25 18.32
C THR A 124 -15.61 -10.23 19.31
N LEU A 125 -15.04 -10.45 20.51
CA LEU A 125 -15.67 -11.29 21.53
C LEU A 125 -16.31 -10.53 22.72
N THR A 126 -16.11 -9.21 22.87
CA THR A 126 -16.60 -8.50 24.08
C THR A 126 -17.22 -7.10 23.87
N SER A 127 -17.30 -6.57 22.65
CA SER A 127 -17.81 -5.20 22.40
C SER A 127 -17.18 -4.12 23.27
N LEU A 128 -15.90 -4.29 23.66
CA LEU A 128 -15.15 -3.30 24.45
C LEU A 128 -13.79 -2.98 23.80
N PRO A 129 -13.29 -1.74 23.96
CA PRO A 129 -12.00 -1.33 23.42
C PRO A 129 -10.86 -2.09 24.12
N ASN A 130 -9.99 -2.73 23.33
CA ASN A 130 -8.93 -3.59 23.85
C ASN A 130 -7.90 -2.81 24.70
N ARG A 131 -7.21 -3.52 25.61
CA ARG A 131 -6.32 -3.05 26.69
C ARG A 131 -5.34 -1.94 26.31
N SER A 132 -4.90 -1.87 25.05
CA SER A 132 -3.95 -0.87 24.56
C SER A 132 -4.54 0.55 24.52
N LEU A 133 -5.81 0.69 24.08
CA LEU A 133 -6.48 1.99 24.04
C LEU A 133 -6.89 2.45 25.44
N LEU A 134 -7.29 1.51 26.30
CA LEU A 134 -7.54 1.79 27.72
C LEU A 134 -6.23 2.21 28.42
N ALA A 135 -5.13 1.49 28.20
CA ALA A 135 -3.82 1.83 28.78
C ALA A 135 -3.31 3.19 28.28
N GLU A 136 -3.49 3.52 27.00
CA GLU A 136 -3.10 4.82 26.46
C GLU A 136 -3.96 5.96 27.02
N ARG A 137 -5.28 5.75 27.14
CA ARG A 137 -6.18 6.74 27.79
C ARG A 137 -5.89 6.88 29.28
N LEU A 138 -5.63 5.79 30.00
CA LEU A 138 -5.26 5.83 31.42
C LEU A 138 -3.93 6.56 31.61
N SER A 139 -2.94 6.25 30.79
CA SER A 139 -1.62 6.89 30.83
C SER A 139 -1.72 8.39 30.54
N ARG A 140 -2.50 8.81 29.53
CA ARG A 140 -2.79 10.23 29.25
C ARG A 140 -3.55 10.91 30.41
N ALA A 141 -4.48 10.23 31.07
CA ALA A 141 -5.23 10.76 32.22
C ALA A 141 -4.34 10.93 33.47
N ILE A 142 -3.48 9.95 33.77
CA ILE A 142 -2.53 9.98 34.90
C ILE A 142 -1.50 11.11 34.72
N VAL A 143 -0.97 11.31 33.50
CA VAL A 143 -0.04 12.40 33.19
C VAL A 143 -0.71 13.77 33.35
N ARG A 144 -1.99 13.90 32.97
CA ARG A 144 -2.78 15.14 33.19
C ARG A 144 -3.04 15.41 34.67
N ALA A 145 -3.42 14.39 35.44
CA ALA A 145 -3.68 14.50 36.87
C ALA A 145 -2.42 14.89 37.66
N ARG A 146 -1.25 14.32 37.33
CA ARG A 146 0.04 14.73 37.93
C ARG A 146 0.41 16.18 37.62
N ARG A 147 0.09 16.68 36.42
CA ARG A 147 0.36 18.09 36.06
C ARG A 147 -0.60 19.08 36.73
N GLN A 148 -1.85 18.70 36.98
CA GLN A 148 -2.80 19.56 37.70
C GLN A 148 -2.57 19.56 39.22
N GLY A 149 -2.13 18.45 39.81
CA GLY A 149 -1.78 18.39 41.24
C GLY A 149 -0.50 19.15 41.62
N SER A 150 0.36 19.49 40.65
CA SER A 150 1.63 20.19 40.90
C SER A 150 1.56 21.71 40.69
N ARG A 151 0.36 22.28 40.44
CA ARG A 151 0.18 23.73 40.18
C ARG A 151 -0.58 24.48 41.28
N MET A 152 -0.66 23.92 42.47
CA MET A 152 -1.09 24.65 43.67
C MET A 152 -0.04 24.51 44.76
N ALA A 153 0.91 25.44 44.77
CA ALA A 153 1.54 25.87 46.01
C ALA A 153 1.42 27.41 46.07
N PRO A 154 1.09 27.97 47.25
CA PRO A 154 0.29 29.18 47.37
C PRO A 154 1.14 30.45 47.35
N ALA A 155 0.49 31.56 47.01
CA ALA A 155 1.01 32.90 47.18
C ALA A 155 1.51 33.12 48.62
N VAL A 156 2.80 33.45 48.76
CA VAL A 156 3.36 33.97 50.01
C VAL A 156 2.96 35.44 50.13
N PRO A 157 2.22 35.86 51.17
CA PRO A 157 1.88 37.26 51.35
C PRO A 157 3.12 38.01 51.87
N ARG A 158 3.40 39.17 51.26
CA ARG A 158 4.40 40.12 51.77
C ARG A 158 3.93 40.68 53.12
N PRO A 159 4.75 40.69 54.18
CA PRO A 159 4.50 41.58 55.31
C PRO A 159 5.05 42.98 54.97
N GLY A 160 4.14 43.94 54.85
CA GLY A 160 4.42 45.37 54.91
C GLY A 160 4.65 45.86 56.35
N PRO A 161 5.11 47.10 56.52
CA PRO A 161 6.02 47.52 57.59
C PRO A 161 5.28 47.88 58.89
N PHE A 162 5.92 47.86 60.05
CA PHE A 162 5.66 48.86 61.11
C PHE A 162 6.76 48.93 62.19
N GLN A 163 6.97 50.17 62.61
CA GLN A 163 7.94 50.73 63.56
C GLN A 163 7.72 50.30 65.01
N GLY A 164 8.76 50.47 65.84
CA GLY A 164 8.61 50.50 67.30
C GLY A 164 9.92 50.71 68.04
N HIS A 165 10.14 51.94 68.50
CA HIS A 165 11.24 52.42 69.33
C HIS A 165 11.51 51.62 70.61
N GLN A 166 12.78 51.52 70.99
CA GLN A 166 13.34 52.13 72.22
C GLN A 166 14.86 52.21 72.12
#